data_AF-A0A7W1BF81-F1
#
_entry.id   AF-A0A7W1BF81-F1
#
_cell.length_a   1.000
_cell.length_b   1.000
_cell.length_c   1.000
_cell.angle_alpha   90.00
_cell.angle_beta   90.00
_cell.angle_gamma   90.00
#
_symmetry.space_group_name_H-M   'P 1'
#
loop_
_entity.id
_entity.type
_entity.pdbx_description
1 polymer ?
#
loop_
_entity_poly.entity_id
_entity_poly.type
_entity_poly.pdbx_seq_one_letter_code
_entity_poly.pdbx_strand_id
1 'polypeptide(L)'
;MRWCRWATVAGAGFLMACQGGSAGGAPMAEEGGTASPVAQKLAQYTPVRLTADLSGLSDKERRMLPLLIQAAQEMDTIFWQQVYSARDSLLGAIGDAGTRRYVVINYGPWDRLD
;
A
#
# COMPACT_ATOMS: atom_id res chain seq x y z
N MET A 1 34.98 42.53 11.35
CA MET A 1 36.14 42.53 10.43
C MET A 1 35.61 42.15 9.06
N ARG A 2 35.34 43.13 8.17
CA ARG A 2 36.15 43.39 6.95
C ARG A 2 36.51 42.05 6.28
N TRP A 3 35.95 41.69 5.13
CA TRP A 3 36.43 42.20 3.84
C TRP A 3 35.33 42.42 2.78
N CYS A 4 35.63 43.39 1.92
CA CYS A 4 34.81 43.96 0.86
C CYS A 4 35.09 43.33 -0.51
N ARG A 5 34.03 43.26 -1.31
CA ARG A 5 33.85 43.71 -2.71
C ARG A 5 34.90 43.35 -3.77
N TRP A 6 34.39 42.74 -4.85
CA TRP A 6 34.49 43.23 -6.23
C TRP A 6 33.16 42.84 -6.92
N ALA A 7 32.61 43.49 -7.93
CA ALA A 7 32.64 44.85 -8.45
C ALA A 7 31.47 44.87 -9.47
N THR A 8 30.75 45.98 -9.51
CA THR A 8 29.60 46.24 -10.37
C THR A 8 30.02 46.35 -11.84
N VAL A 9 29.22 45.83 -12.77
CA VAL A 9 29.07 46.43 -14.10
C VAL A 9 27.58 46.55 -14.40
N ALA A 10 27.16 47.79 -14.59
CA ALA A 10 25.85 48.21 -15.05
C ALA A 10 25.74 48.02 -16.57
N GLY A 11 24.56 47.61 -17.04
CA GLY A 11 24.19 47.60 -18.45
C GLY A 11 22.68 47.65 -18.57
N ALA A 12 22.16 48.84 -18.87
CA ALA A 12 20.76 49.12 -19.07
C ALA A 12 20.33 48.87 -20.53
N GLY A 13 19.08 48.43 -20.71
CA GLY A 13 18.30 48.62 -21.93
C GLY A 13 18.05 47.37 -22.79
N PHE A 14 16.81 46.87 -22.80
CA PHE A 14 15.85 47.14 -23.87
C PHE A 14 14.58 46.28 -23.65
N LEU A 15 13.42 46.93 -23.76
CA LEU A 15 12.09 46.34 -23.71
C LEU A 15 11.81 45.52 -24.98
N MET A 16 11.29 44.30 -24.86
CA MET A 16 10.24 43.85 -25.78
C MET A 16 9.36 42.78 -25.14
N ALA A 17 8.06 43.07 -25.16
CA ALA A 17 6.99 42.27 -24.61
C ALA A 17 6.68 41.04 -25.48
N CYS A 18 6.26 39.96 -24.85
CA CYS A 18 5.24 39.04 -25.36
C CYS A 18 4.39 38.57 -24.18
N GLN A 19 3.21 39.18 -24.01
CA GLN A 19 2.06 38.52 -23.41
C GLN A 19 1.44 37.61 -24.47
N GLY A 20 1.21 36.36 -24.10
CA GLY A 20 0.48 35.34 -24.84
C GLY A 20 0.79 34.01 -24.17
N GLY A 21 -0.09 33.39 -23.38
CA GLY A 21 -1.49 33.15 -23.66
C GLY A 21 -1.61 31.68 -24.04
N SER A 22 -2.14 30.88 -23.11
CA SER A 22 -2.53 29.47 -23.26
C SER A 22 -1.40 28.45 -23.47
N ALA A 23 -0.77 28.03 -22.38
CA ALA A 23 -0.21 26.69 -22.31
C ALA A 23 -1.34 25.79 -21.79
N GLY A 24 -2.08 25.17 -22.73
CA GLY A 24 -2.96 24.06 -22.41
C GLY A 24 -2.17 23.04 -21.58
N GLY A 25 -2.69 22.72 -20.39
CA GLY A 25 -2.19 21.61 -19.61
C GLY A 25 -2.31 20.36 -20.45
N ALA A 26 -1.20 19.95 -21.07
CA ALA A 26 -1.06 18.58 -21.53
C ALA A 26 -1.35 17.69 -20.32
N PRO A 27 -2.17 16.64 -20.46
CA PRO A 27 -2.23 15.64 -19.41
C PRO A 27 -0.80 15.16 -19.21
N MET A 28 -0.31 15.26 -17.97
CA MET A 28 0.80 14.44 -17.52
C MET A 28 0.43 13.03 -17.93
N ALA A 29 1.13 12.51 -18.93
CA ALA A 29 1.14 11.09 -19.20
C ALA A 29 1.53 10.45 -17.87
N GLU A 30 0.61 9.71 -17.25
CA GLU A 30 0.96 8.81 -16.17
C GLU A 30 2.08 7.93 -16.73
N GLU A 31 3.26 8.05 -16.15
CA GLU A 31 4.33 7.10 -16.38
C GLU A 31 3.77 5.73 -16.02
N GLY A 32 3.56 4.90 -17.05
CA GLY A 32 3.24 3.49 -16.92
C GLY A 32 4.44 2.77 -16.30
N GLY A 33 4.63 2.96 -15.00
CA GLY A 33 5.55 2.19 -14.20
C GLY A 33 5.06 0.75 -14.17
N THR A 34 5.81 -0.16 -14.76
CA THR A 34 5.57 -1.60 -14.62
C THR A 34 5.48 -1.94 -13.14
N ALA A 35 4.31 -2.40 -12.70
CA ALA A 35 4.08 -2.81 -11.31
C ALA A 35 5.16 -3.81 -10.88
N SER A 36 5.61 -3.72 -9.62
CA SER A 36 6.59 -4.66 -9.09
C SER A 36 6.08 -6.10 -9.22
N PRO A 37 6.96 -7.12 -9.30
CA PRO A 37 6.51 -8.51 -9.39
C PRO A 37 5.55 -8.91 -8.27
N VAL A 38 5.78 -8.40 -7.05
CA VAL A 38 4.90 -8.63 -5.91
C VAL A 38 3.56 -7.90 -6.05
N ALA A 39 3.53 -6.69 -6.61
CA ALA A 39 2.28 -5.98 -6.88
C ALA A 39 1.41 -6.72 -7.92
N GLN A 40 2.03 -7.31 -8.94
CA GLN A 40 1.33 -8.15 -9.93
C GLN A 40 0.75 -9.42 -9.27
N LYS A 41 1.52 -10.07 -8.41
CA LYS A 41 1.06 -11.24 -7.63
C LYS A 41 -0.07 -10.89 -6.67
N LEU A 42 0.04 -9.78 -5.95
CA LEU A 42 -1.01 -9.31 -5.04
C LEU A 42 -2.30 -8.95 -5.78
N ALA A 43 -2.21 -8.46 -7.03
CA ALA A 43 -3.37 -8.14 -7.86
C ALA A 43 -4.22 -9.38 -8.22
N GLN A 44 -3.69 -10.60 -8.06
CA GLN A 44 -4.48 -11.83 -8.22
C GLN A 44 -5.55 -12.00 -7.12
N TYR A 45 -5.38 -11.33 -5.97
CA TYR A 45 -6.31 -11.39 -4.84
C TYR A 45 -7.30 -10.22 -4.88
N THR A 46 -8.46 -10.45 -5.49
CA THR A 46 -9.53 -9.44 -5.53
C THR A 46 -10.18 -9.31 -4.16
N PRO A 47 -10.21 -8.12 -3.53
CA PRO A 47 -10.90 -7.94 -2.26
C PRO A 47 -12.42 -8.01 -2.46
N VAL A 48 -13.06 -8.94 -1.78
CA VAL A 48 -14.52 -9.09 -1.77
C VAL A 48 -15.07 -8.81 -0.38
N ARG A 49 -16.24 -8.18 -0.30
CA ARG A 49 -16.92 -7.99 0.98
C ARG A 49 -17.66 -9.27 1.35
N LEU A 50 -17.22 -9.91 2.43
CA LEU A 50 -17.94 -11.03 3.03
C LEU A 50 -19.13 -10.50 3.84
N THR A 51 -20.33 -10.99 3.52
CA THR A 51 -21.57 -10.70 4.25
C THR A 51 -22.34 -12.00 4.43
N ALA A 52 -23.23 -12.04 5.41
CA ALA A 52 -24.12 -13.17 5.65
C ALA A 52 -25.48 -12.63 6.13
N ASP A 53 -26.56 -13.25 5.67
CA ASP A 53 -27.88 -13.02 6.25
C ASP A 53 -27.99 -13.81 7.56
N LEU A 54 -28.26 -13.10 8.65
CA LEU A 54 -28.40 -13.67 10.00
C LEU A 54 -29.86 -13.68 10.48
N SER A 55 -30.81 -13.32 9.61
CA SER A 55 -32.24 -13.20 9.95
C SER A 55 -32.85 -14.51 10.44
N GLY A 56 -32.37 -15.65 9.93
CA GLY A 56 -32.82 -16.98 10.32
C GLY A 56 -32.30 -17.50 11.66
N LEU A 57 -31.38 -16.78 12.32
CA LEU A 57 -30.81 -17.22 13.59
C LEU A 57 -31.71 -16.83 14.77
N SER A 58 -31.77 -17.67 15.78
CA SER A 58 -32.30 -17.32 17.10
C SER A 58 -31.37 -16.36 17.84
N ASP A 59 -31.87 -15.71 18.90
CA ASP A 59 -31.04 -14.88 19.77
C ASP A 59 -29.90 -15.66 20.43
N LYS A 60 -30.10 -16.94 20.73
CA LYS A 60 -29.07 -17.79 21.33
C LYS A 60 -27.95 -18.07 20.33
N GLU A 61 -28.29 -18.39 19.09
CA GLU A 61 -27.30 -18.63 18.03
C GLU A 61 -26.51 -17.38 17.68
N ARG A 62 -27.17 -16.22 17.58
CA ARG A 62 -26.46 -14.94 17.40
C ARG A 62 -25.47 -14.66 18.52
N ARG A 63 -25.80 -14.99 19.77
CA ARG A 63 -24.89 -14.85 20.91
C ARG A 63 -23.72 -15.83 20.88
N MET A 64 -23.82 -16.95 20.16
CA MET A 64 -22.69 -17.88 19.98
C MET A 64 -21.68 -17.39 18.94
N LEU A 65 -22.10 -16.64 17.91
CA LEU A 65 -21.22 -16.21 16.82
C LEU A 65 -19.92 -15.52 17.30
N PRO A 66 -19.95 -14.57 18.27
CA PRO A 66 -18.72 -13.96 18.77
C PRO A 66 -17.75 -14.96 19.40
N LEU A 67 -18.24 -16.03 20.02
CA LEU A 67 -17.40 -17.07 20.64
C LEU A 67 -16.75 -17.94 19.56
N LEU A 68 -17.51 -18.30 18.52
CA LEU A 68 -16.98 -19.07 17.39
C LEU A 68 -15.96 -18.26 16.60
N ILE A 69 -16.17 -16.95 16.44
CA ILE A 69 -15.20 -16.05 15.81
C ILE A 69 -13.91 -15.97 16.63
N GLN A 70 -14.00 -15.85 17.96
CA GLN A 70 -12.82 -15.88 18.84
C GLN A 70 -12.06 -17.21 18.70
N ALA A 71 -12.76 -18.34 18.70
CA ALA A 71 -12.13 -19.64 18.49
C ALA A 71 -11.43 -19.73 17.13
N ALA A 72 -12.06 -19.24 16.05
CA ALA A 72 -11.46 -19.21 14.72
C ALA A 72 -10.21 -18.29 14.65
N GLN A 73 -10.19 -17.19 15.39
CA GLN A 73 -9.01 -16.31 15.49
C GLN A 73 -7.83 -17.01 16.17
N GLU A 74 -8.08 -17.87 17.18
CA GLU A 74 -7.01 -18.68 17.78
C GLU A 74 -6.48 -19.74 16.81
N MET A 75 -7.35 -20.34 16.00
CA MET A 75 -6.93 -21.28 14.95
C MET A 75 -6.01 -20.61 13.92
N ASP A 76 -6.24 -19.34 13.59
CA ASP A 76 -5.36 -18.54 12.72
C ASP A 76 -3.93 -18.47 13.28
N THR A 77 -3.81 -18.21 14.58
CA THR A 77 -2.53 -18.15 15.29
C THR A 77 -1.80 -19.49 15.27
N ILE A 78 -2.53 -20.59 15.56
CA ILE A 78 -1.96 -21.95 15.54
C ILE A 78 -1.46 -22.29 14.12
N PHE A 79 -2.24 -21.99 13.09
CA PHE A 79 -1.85 -22.27 11.72
C PHE A 79 -0.59 -21.51 11.33
N TRP A 80 -0.48 -20.22 11.69
CA TRP A 80 0.76 -19.47 11.51
C TRP A 80 1.97 -20.16 12.15
N GLN A 81 1.84 -20.68 13.37
CA GLN A 81 2.94 -21.40 14.04
C GLN A 81 3.34 -22.68 13.30
N GLN A 82 2.37 -23.40 12.74
CA GLN A 82 2.61 -24.65 12.02
C GLN A 82 3.34 -24.43 10.69
N VAL A 83 2.98 -23.37 9.95
CA VAL A 83 3.57 -23.12 8.63
C VAL A 83 4.82 -22.25 8.72
N TYR A 84 4.84 -21.25 9.62
CA TYR A 84 5.99 -20.35 9.82
C TYR A 84 6.09 -19.81 11.25
N SER A 85 6.83 -20.49 12.11
CA SER A 85 6.93 -20.17 13.55
C SER A 85 7.51 -18.78 13.88
N ALA A 86 8.29 -18.16 12.98
CA ALA A 86 8.91 -16.85 13.18
C ALA A 86 8.14 -15.69 12.52
N ARG A 87 6.79 -15.73 12.55
CA ARG A 87 5.90 -14.75 11.90
C ARG A 87 6.31 -13.29 12.18
N ASP A 88 6.48 -12.92 13.45
CA ASP A 88 6.70 -11.51 13.81
C ASP A 88 8.04 -10.98 13.30
N SER A 89 9.09 -11.80 13.39
CA SER A 89 10.41 -11.48 12.82
C SER A 89 10.34 -11.30 11.31
N LEU A 90 9.63 -12.21 10.61
CA LEU A 90 9.42 -12.12 9.16
C LEU A 90 8.68 -10.83 8.80
N LEU A 91 7.55 -10.56 9.44
CA LEU A 91 6.75 -9.38 9.14
C LEU A 91 7.51 -8.10 9.50
N GLY A 92 8.26 -8.08 10.59
CA GLY A 92 9.09 -6.95 11.02
C GLY A 92 10.24 -6.62 10.07
N ALA A 93 10.76 -7.61 9.34
CA ALA A 93 11.82 -7.40 8.34
C ALA A 93 11.32 -6.78 7.02
N ILE A 94 9.99 -6.74 6.79
CA ILE A 94 9.41 -6.27 5.54
C ILE A 94 8.98 -4.80 5.67
N GLY A 95 9.70 -3.91 4.98
CA GLY A 95 9.38 -2.48 4.92
C GLY A 95 8.29 -2.10 3.91
N ASP A 96 8.14 -2.88 2.84
CA ASP A 96 7.12 -2.62 1.80
C ASP A 96 5.73 -3.15 2.21
N ALA A 97 4.73 -2.28 2.19
CA ALA A 97 3.38 -2.61 2.63
C ALA A 97 2.69 -3.65 1.72
N GLY A 98 2.95 -3.60 0.42
CA GLY A 98 2.40 -4.57 -0.55
C GLY A 98 2.93 -5.97 -0.29
N THR A 99 4.24 -6.09 -0.12
CA THR A 99 4.93 -7.34 0.24
C THR A 99 4.46 -7.86 1.59
N ARG A 100 4.32 -6.99 2.59
CA ARG A 100 3.81 -7.38 3.90
C ARG A 100 2.39 -7.95 3.79
N ARG A 101 1.52 -7.30 3.00
CA ARG A 101 0.16 -7.80 2.75
C ARG A 101 0.17 -9.14 2.02
N TYR A 102 1.03 -9.30 1.02
CA TYR A 102 1.16 -10.53 0.25
C TYR A 102 1.55 -11.72 1.13
N VAL A 103 2.54 -11.52 2.01
CA VAL A 103 2.98 -12.52 3.00
C VAL A 103 1.86 -12.87 3.97
N VAL A 104 1.07 -11.89 4.42
CA VAL A 104 -0.06 -12.14 5.33
C VAL A 104 -1.14 -13.00 4.67
N ILE A 105 -1.52 -12.70 3.42
CA ILE A 105 -2.53 -13.48 2.69
C ILE A 105 -2.08 -14.94 2.46
N ASN A 106 -0.78 -15.15 2.24
CA ASN A 106 -0.20 -16.46 1.94
C ASN A 106 0.29 -17.24 3.18
N TYR A 107 0.10 -16.71 4.38
CA TYR A 107 0.55 -17.29 5.65
C TYR A 107 2.06 -17.52 5.75
N GLY A 108 2.88 -16.73 5.03
CA GLY A 108 4.33 -16.83 5.06
C GLY A 108 4.99 -16.33 3.76
N PRO A 109 6.31 -16.52 3.61
CA PRO A 109 7.08 -15.96 2.50
C PRO A 109 7.02 -16.84 1.24
N TRP A 110 5.81 -17.27 0.86
CA TRP A 110 5.60 -18.13 -0.31
C TRP A 110 4.49 -17.58 -1.19
N ASP A 111 4.49 -18.04 -2.42
CA ASP A 111 3.35 -17.94 -3.31
C ASP A 111 2.51 -19.22 -3.20
N ARG A 112 1.20 -19.11 -3.00
CA ARG A 112 0.29 -20.27 -2.94
C ARG A 112 -0.43 -20.54 -4.26
N LEU A 113 -0.33 -19.64 -5.23
CA LEU A 113 -0.99 -19.75 -6.53
C LEU A 113 -0.04 -20.18 -7.65
N ASP A 114 1.27 -20.23 -7.37
CA ASP A 114 2.32 -20.72 -8.27
C ASP A 114 2.85 -22.11 -7.87
#